data_AF-A0A8J6I6F3-F1
#
_entry.id   AF-A0A8J6I6F3-F1
#
_cell.length_a   1.000
_cell.length_b   1.000
_cell.length_c   1.000
_cell.angle_alpha   90.00
_cell.angle_beta   90.00
_cell.angle_gamma   90.00
#
_symmetry.space_group_name_H-M   'P 1'
#
loop_
_entity.id
_entity.type
_entity.pdbx_description
1 polymer ?
#
loop_
_entity_poly.entity_id
_entity_poly.type
_entity_poly.pdbx_seq_one_letter_code
_entity_poly.pdbx_strand_id
1 'polypeptide(L)'
;MRQSLKVPALVIAGALVLAACGGGDDEADSGGADASGVKTGPGISDDSITLGVMTDLTGPFKDFSTTLQAGHKMWVDEVNAKGGVCARQIQLESRDHGYKAETATIQFPDLEPNVAGFMELLGSPMIAALKTDINDKQVTTMAVSWSSELLDQPYVIIVGTTYDLEIINGLDYLLEKGDLKKGDTIGHIYIDGEYGANGLAGSKYFAEKNGLKVSEAKVTSTDTDMKSLVTKFKSDKVTAIALTTSPAQTASAATNNVGLGLNVPMIGNSPVFAPALLDTPAAPALSKLYVVASAVPFDSSVPKAKEVATKFIAENPDVKPSFTVQYGYAQGLIWGQILQKACDAKDLSRAGINAALKSSNNITTDKLVSDLDFSKPGSPSSRTVYIGQVDKDSPGGLKQVQALKEFPDAKTYKAPHES
;
A
#
# COMPACT_ATOMS: atom_id res chain seq x y z
N MET A 1 40.41 76.84 -30.21
CA MET A 1 41.04 77.80 -29.29
C MET A 1 39.98 78.22 -28.28
N ARG A 2 40.22 77.95 -26.97
CA ARG A 2 39.76 78.65 -25.73
C ARG A 2 38.46 79.48 -25.84
N GLN A 3 37.44 79.46 -24.99
CA GLN A 3 37.25 79.22 -23.55
C GLN A 3 35.71 79.43 -23.34
N SER A 4 34.98 78.57 -22.64
CA SER A 4 34.53 78.76 -21.24
C SER A 4 33.30 79.68 -20.99
N LEU A 5 32.40 79.15 -20.15
CA LEU A 5 31.36 79.76 -19.30
C LEU A 5 30.03 80.22 -19.93
N LYS A 6 28.95 79.46 -19.66
CA LYS A 6 27.76 79.92 -18.91
C LYS A 6 27.10 78.74 -18.15
N VAL A 7 26.87 78.91 -16.84
CA VAL A 7 25.94 78.13 -16.00
C VAL A 7 25.04 79.17 -15.29
N PRO A 8 23.72 78.94 -15.22
CA PRO A 8 23.07 78.58 -13.95
C PRO A 8 22.16 77.34 -14.15
N ALA A 9 22.32 76.25 -13.40
CA ALA A 9 21.74 76.04 -12.07
C ALA A 9 20.20 76.09 -12.06
N LEU A 10 19.56 74.96 -12.34
CA LEU A 10 18.21 74.66 -11.86
C LEU A 10 18.26 73.32 -11.11
N VAL A 11 17.95 73.38 -9.81
CA VAL A 11 17.87 72.25 -8.89
C VAL A 11 16.53 71.55 -9.11
N ILE A 12 16.54 70.27 -9.45
CA ILE A 12 15.39 69.37 -9.29
C ILE A 12 15.88 68.16 -8.49
N ALA A 13 15.40 68.05 -7.25
CA ALA A 13 15.58 66.90 -6.40
C ALA A 13 14.67 65.77 -6.90
N GLY A 14 15.28 64.68 -7.38
CA GLY A 14 14.62 63.41 -7.63
C GLY A 14 15.36 62.32 -6.87
N ALA A 15 14.70 61.72 -5.87
CA ALA A 15 15.21 60.60 -5.12
C ALA A 15 15.32 59.37 -6.02
N LEU A 16 16.55 59.00 -6.38
CA LEU A 16 16.88 57.72 -6.99
C LEU A 16 16.90 56.65 -5.91
N VAL A 17 15.85 55.81 -5.87
CA VAL A 17 15.89 54.52 -5.19
C VAL A 17 16.71 53.60 -6.07
N LEU A 18 17.92 53.27 -5.63
CA LEU A 18 18.77 52.25 -6.25
C LEU A 18 18.14 50.88 -6.02
N ALA A 19 17.42 50.38 -7.02
CA ALA A 19 17.16 48.96 -7.19
C ALA A 19 18.48 48.29 -7.57
N ALA A 20 19.09 47.60 -6.62
CA ALA A 20 20.25 46.76 -6.87
C ALA A 20 19.79 45.45 -7.51
N CYS A 21 19.92 45.35 -8.84
CA CYS A 21 20.00 44.08 -9.53
C CYS A 21 21.43 43.56 -9.42
N GLY A 22 21.61 42.45 -8.72
CA GLY A 22 22.85 41.66 -8.72
C GLY A 22 22.45 40.19 -8.75
N GLY A 23 22.62 39.56 -9.92
CA GLY A 23 22.25 38.18 -10.18
C GLY A 23 23.15 37.16 -9.50
N GLY A 24 22.56 35.98 -9.31
CA GLY A 24 23.17 34.76 -8.82
C GLY A 24 22.05 33.74 -8.71
N ASP A 25 21.87 32.96 -9.77
CA ASP A 25 20.86 31.90 -9.87
C ASP A 25 21.14 30.82 -8.81
N ASP A 26 20.33 30.83 -7.76
CA ASP A 26 20.04 29.67 -6.92
C ASP A 26 18.51 29.56 -6.90
N GLU A 27 17.95 28.61 -7.66
CA GLU A 27 16.56 28.16 -7.49
C GLU A 27 16.44 27.49 -6.12
N ALA A 28 16.33 28.30 -5.08
CA ALA A 28 15.86 27.90 -3.78
C ALA A 28 14.33 27.83 -3.82
N ASP A 29 13.82 26.62 -3.64
CA ASP A 29 12.46 26.25 -3.24
C ASP A 29 11.76 27.39 -2.49
N SER A 30 10.90 28.14 -3.20
CA SER A 30 10.17 29.27 -2.62
C SER A 30 8.98 28.76 -1.81
N GLY A 31 9.30 28.17 -0.65
CA GLY A 31 8.36 27.84 0.42
C GLY A 31 7.77 29.09 1.06
N GLY A 32 6.96 29.83 0.32
CA GLY A 32 6.13 30.91 0.83
C GLY A 32 4.99 30.34 1.67
N ALA A 33 4.73 30.94 2.84
CA ALA A 33 3.49 30.68 3.55
C ALA A 33 2.31 31.23 2.75
N ASP A 34 1.20 30.50 2.72
CA ASP A 34 -0.04 30.93 2.09
C ASP A 34 -0.68 32.12 2.82
N ALA A 35 -1.83 32.60 2.33
CA ALA A 35 -2.60 33.67 2.96
C ALA A 35 -3.07 33.33 4.40
N SER A 36 -3.02 32.06 4.82
CA SER A 36 -3.38 31.57 6.16
C SER A 36 -2.16 31.33 7.08
N GLY A 37 -0.95 31.67 6.60
CA GLY A 37 0.31 31.52 7.32
C GLY A 37 0.83 30.08 7.41
N VAL A 38 0.35 29.18 6.55
CA VAL A 38 0.78 27.78 6.46
C VAL A 38 1.81 27.67 5.34
N LYS A 39 3.01 27.16 5.65
CA LYS A 39 4.00 26.82 4.62
C LYS A 39 3.48 25.68 3.75
N THR A 40 3.56 25.81 2.43
CA THR A 40 3.09 24.80 1.48
C THR A 40 4.25 24.19 0.70
N GLY A 41 3.95 23.22 -0.16
CA GLY A 41 4.89 22.56 -1.05
C GLY A 41 4.18 22.01 -2.30
N PRO A 42 4.83 21.12 -3.07
CA PRO A 42 4.25 20.50 -4.26
C PRO A 42 2.84 19.96 -4.04
N GLY A 43 1.96 20.15 -5.03
CA GLY A 43 0.57 19.66 -4.99
C GLY A 43 -0.34 20.32 -3.96
N ILE A 44 0.02 21.50 -3.42
CA ILE A 44 -0.82 22.23 -2.45
C ILE A 44 -1.06 23.65 -2.96
N SER A 45 -2.33 24.01 -3.14
CA SER A 45 -2.78 25.38 -3.47
C SER A 45 -3.40 26.06 -2.24
N ASP A 46 -4.04 27.21 -2.43
CA ASP A 46 -4.85 27.87 -1.40
C ASP A 46 -6.11 27.07 -1.04
N ASP A 47 -6.63 26.25 -1.95
CA ASP A 47 -7.93 25.57 -1.85
C ASP A 47 -7.89 24.05 -2.02
N SER A 48 -6.73 23.46 -2.37
CA SER A 48 -6.60 22.01 -2.56
C SER A 48 -5.29 21.42 -2.04
N ILE A 49 -5.36 20.12 -1.75
CA ILE A 49 -4.21 19.22 -1.52
C ILE A 49 -4.38 18.04 -2.47
N THR A 50 -3.47 17.91 -3.43
CA THR A 50 -3.45 16.82 -4.40
C THR A 50 -2.56 15.69 -3.92
N LEU A 51 -3.11 14.48 -3.87
CA LEU A 51 -2.38 13.25 -3.58
C LEU A 51 -2.31 12.36 -4.83
N GLY A 52 -1.14 11.77 -5.07
CA GLY A 52 -0.92 10.86 -6.18
C GLY A 52 -1.45 9.46 -5.90
N VAL A 53 -1.97 8.81 -6.93
CA VAL A 53 -2.31 7.38 -6.94
C VAL A 53 -1.64 6.74 -8.15
N MET A 54 -0.68 5.86 -7.91
CA MET A 54 -0.03 5.08 -8.95
C MET A 54 -0.36 3.62 -8.73
N THR A 55 -1.12 3.05 -9.64
CA THR A 55 -1.85 1.79 -9.39
C THR A 55 -1.85 0.85 -10.60
N ASP A 56 -2.50 -0.30 -10.43
CA ASP A 56 -2.79 -1.25 -11.48
C ASP A 56 -4.28 -1.35 -11.77
N LEU A 57 -4.75 -0.81 -12.90
CA LEU A 57 -6.16 -0.88 -13.35
C LEU A 57 -6.34 -1.72 -14.61
N THR A 58 -5.26 -2.08 -15.30
CA THR A 58 -5.30 -2.85 -16.56
C THR A 58 -4.56 -4.18 -16.49
N GLY A 59 -3.78 -4.42 -15.44
CA GLY A 59 -2.94 -5.59 -15.23
C GLY A 59 -3.52 -6.61 -14.24
N PRO A 60 -2.65 -7.46 -13.66
CA PRO A 60 -3.05 -8.65 -12.90
C PRO A 60 -3.75 -8.37 -11.56
N PHE A 61 -3.65 -7.16 -11.02
CA PHE A 61 -4.24 -6.76 -9.74
C PHE A 61 -5.41 -5.77 -9.89
N LYS A 62 -5.90 -5.51 -11.11
CA LYS A 62 -6.98 -4.54 -11.38
C LYS A 62 -8.21 -4.64 -10.47
N ASP A 63 -8.68 -5.85 -10.17
CA ASP A 63 -9.89 -6.06 -9.38
C ASP A 63 -9.66 -5.69 -7.90
N PHE A 64 -8.44 -5.94 -7.42
CA PHE A 64 -7.97 -5.53 -6.09
C PHE A 64 -7.90 -4.01 -5.99
N SER A 65 -7.25 -3.37 -6.97
CA SER A 65 -7.04 -1.92 -7.00
C SER A 65 -8.34 -1.14 -7.15
N THR A 66 -9.27 -1.62 -8.00
CA THR A 66 -10.54 -0.92 -8.27
C THR A 66 -11.35 -0.70 -7.00
N THR A 67 -11.45 -1.72 -6.14
CA THR A 67 -12.19 -1.65 -4.88
C THR A 67 -11.42 -0.88 -3.81
N LEU A 68 -10.08 -0.93 -3.83
CA LEU A 68 -9.24 -0.10 -2.98
C LEU A 68 -9.45 1.40 -3.26
N GLN A 69 -9.43 1.80 -4.54
CA GLN A 69 -9.67 3.19 -4.93
C GLN A 69 -11.07 3.68 -4.61
N ALA A 70 -12.09 2.81 -4.67
CA ALA A 70 -13.42 3.17 -4.19
C ALA A 70 -13.38 3.56 -2.70
N GLY A 71 -12.59 2.85 -1.89
CA GLY A 71 -12.33 3.21 -0.49
C GLY A 71 -11.66 4.58 -0.33
N HIS A 72 -10.64 4.89 -1.14
CA HIS A 72 -10.02 6.23 -1.15
C HIS A 72 -11.04 7.30 -1.49
N LYS A 73 -11.80 7.11 -2.58
CA LYS A 73 -12.80 8.07 -3.04
C LYS A 73 -13.85 8.34 -1.98
N MET A 74 -14.35 7.30 -1.31
CA MET A 74 -15.34 7.45 -0.23
C MET A 74 -14.82 8.32 0.92
N TRP A 75 -13.56 8.14 1.31
CA TRP A 75 -12.92 8.99 2.32
C TRP A 75 -12.74 10.43 1.82
N VAL A 76 -12.26 10.61 0.59
CA VAL A 76 -12.10 11.94 -0.03
C VAL A 76 -13.42 12.70 -0.07
N ASP A 77 -14.50 12.06 -0.52
CA ASP A 77 -15.82 12.67 -0.61
C ASP A 77 -16.32 13.11 0.79
N GLU A 78 -16.06 12.32 1.84
CA GLU A 78 -16.46 12.67 3.21
C GLU A 78 -15.64 13.79 3.83
N VAL A 79 -14.32 13.77 3.66
CA VAL A 79 -13.47 14.84 4.21
C VAL A 79 -13.76 16.16 3.51
N ASN A 80 -13.96 16.13 2.19
CA ASN A 80 -14.32 17.29 1.38
C ASN A 80 -15.69 17.86 1.75
N ALA A 81 -16.70 17.00 1.95
CA ALA A 81 -18.02 17.41 2.44
C ALA A 81 -17.98 18.08 3.83
N LYS A 82 -16.92 17.82 4.61
CA LYS A 82 -16.67 18.45 5.93
C LYS A 82 -15.77 19.69 5.85
N GLY A 83 -15.47 20.20 4.65
CA GLY A 83 -14.62 21.37 4.43
C GLY A 83 -13.16 21.07 4.11
N GLY A 84 -12.82 19.79 3.91
CA GLY A 84 -11.47 19.35 3.56
C GLY A 84 -10.51 19.30 4.75
N VAL A 85 -9.21 19.31 4.48
CA VAL A 85 -8.14 19.36 5.50
C VAL A 85 -7.44 20.70 5.40
N CYS A 86 -7.23 21.37 6.52
CA CYS A 86 -6.62 22.72 6.51
C CYS A 86 -7.36 23.72 5.58
N ALA A 87 -8.70 23.63 5.56
CA ALA A 87 -9.60 24.37 4.66
C ALA A 87 -9.37 24.11 3.16
N ARG A 88 -8.75 22.99 2.80
CA ARG A 88 -8.45 22.60 1.41
C ARG A 88 -9.09 21.28 1.04
N GLN A 89 -9.64 21.22 -0.17
CA GLN A 89 -10.22 20.01 -0.73
C GLN A 89 -9.13 19.01 -1.10
N ILE A 90 -9.31 17.75 -0.73
CA ILE A 90 -8.44 16.66 -1.18
C ILE A 90 -8.79 16.30 -2.62
N GLN A 91 -7.77 16.19 -3.46
CA GLN A 91 -7.87 15.72 -4.84
C GLN A 91 -6.97 14.51 -5.03
N LEU A 92 -7.39 13.57 -5.89
CA LEU A 92 -6.57 12.41 -6.26
C LEU A 92 -6.20 12.51 -7.74
N GLU A 93 -4.92 12.40 -8.04
CA GLU A 93 -4.42 12.26 -9.40
C GLU A 93 -3.91 10.83 -9.63
N SER A 94 -4.62 10.08 -10.47
CA SER A 94 -4.34 8.67 -10.72
C SER A 94 -3.51 8.45 -11.99
N ARG A 95 -2.61 7.46 -11.95
CA ARG A 95 -1.89 6.90 -13.10
C ARG A 95 -1.96 5.38 -13.02
N ASP A 96 -2.32 4.75 -14.13
CA ASP A 96 -2.31 3.29 -14.28
C ASP A 96 -0.98 2.86 -14.91
N HIS A 97 -0.18 2.12 -14.15
CA HIS A 97 1.07 1.53 -14.64
C HIS A 97 0.91 0.08 -15.09
N GLY A 98 -0.28 -0.52 -14.98
CA GLY A 98 -0.58 -1.88 -15.46
C GLY A 98 0.30 -2.96 -14.84
N TYR A 99 0.74 -2.75 -13.59
CA TYR A 99 1.76 -3.55 -12.88
C TYR A 99 3.09 -3.72 -13.66
N LYS A 100 3.58 -2.64 -14.30
CA LYS A 100 4.91 -2.59 -14.96
C LYS A 100 5.81 -1.54 -14.33
N ALA A 101 6.97 -1.96 -13.83
CA ALA A 101 7.92 -1.06 -13.17
C ALA A 101 8.45 0.03 -14.12
N GLU A 102 8.75 -0.33 -15.37
CA GLU A 102 9.16 0.63 -16.41
C GLU A 102 8.13 1.75 -16.62
N THR A 103 6.85 1.39 -16.71
CA THR A 103 5.77 2.37 -16.86
C THR A 103 5.66 3.26 -15.63
N ALA A 104 5.78 2.70 -14.42
CA ALA A 104 5.79 3.49 -13.19
C ALA A 104 6.97 4.48 -13.14
N THR A 105 8.18 4.07 -13.55
CA THR A 105 9.36 4.95 -13.61
C THR A 105 9.23 6.10 -14.61
N ILE A 106 8.46 5.91 -15.69
CA ILE A 106 8.18 6.98 -16.67
C ILE A 106 7.11 7.94 -16.14
N GLN A 107 6.08 7.41 -15.46
CA GLN A 107 4.96 8.19 -14.95
C GLN A 107 5.29 8.99 -13.68
N PHE A 108 6.15 8.46 -12.81
CA PHE A 108 6.48 9.09 -11.53
C PHE A 108 7.00 10.53 -11.67
N PRO A 109 8.01 10.86 -12.51
CA PRO A 109 8.51 12.24 -12.63
C PRO A 109 7.50 13.23 -13.24
N ASP A 110 6.45 12.75 -13.93
CA ASP A 110 5.35 13.60 -14.42
C ASP A 110 4.36 13.94 -13.28
N LEU A 111 4.06 12.97 -12.42
CA LEU A 111 3.07 13.13 -11.36
C LEU A 111 3.65 13.72 -10.07
N GLU A 112 4.85 13.30 -9.67
CA GLU A 112 5.47 13.65 -8.39
C GLU A 112 5.57 15.17 -8.10
N PRO A 113 5.93 16.04 -9.07
CA PRO A 113 5.98 17.48 -8.84
C PRO A 113 4.61 18.12 -8.56
N ASN A 114 3.52 17.42 -8.90
CA ASN A 114 2.14 17.92 -8.83
C ASN A 114 1.39 17.41 -7.59
N VAL A 115 2.04 16.64 -6.70
CA VAL A 115 1.40 16.01 -5.54
C VAL A 115 2.15 16.29 -4.23
N ALA A 116 1.38 16.42 -3.14
CA ALA A 116 1.91 16.57 -1.78
C ALA A 116 2.54 15.27 -1.26
N GLY A 117 2.06 14.14 -1.77
CA GLY A 117 2.50 12.78 -1.47
C GLY A 117 1.64 11.77 -2.21
N PHE A 118 1.89 10.49 -2.00
CA PHE A 118 1.13 9.42 -2.65
C PHE A 118 0.17 8.75 -1.66
N MET A 119 -1.13 8.86 -1.96
CA MET A 119 -2.21 8.07 -1.33
C MET A 119 -1.97 6.57 -1.56
N GLU A 120 -1.45 6.23 -2.73
CA GLU A 120 -1.10 4.87 -3.11
C GLU A 120 0.06 4.91 -4.12
N LEU A 121 1.04 4.05 -3.88
CA LEU A 121 1.93 3.52 -4.91
C LEU A 121 1.89 2.00 -4.80
N LEU A 122 1.33 1.33 -5.82
CA LEU A 122 1.09 -0.10 -5.83
C LEU A 122 2.25 -0.88 -6.41
N GLY A 123 2.56 -2.00 -5.74
CA GLY A 123 3.44 -3.04 -6.25
C GLY A 123 4.87 -2.92 -5.77
N SER A 124 5.35 -3.97 -5.12
CA SER A 124 6.72 -4.07 -4.61
C SER A 124 7.80 -3.78 -5.67
N PRO A 125 7.74 -4.33 -6.91
CA PRO A 125 8.76 -4.01 -7.91
C PRO A 125 8.69 -2.56 -8.41
N MET A 126 7.52 -1.91 -8.40
CA MET A 126 7.38 -0.49 -8.77
C MET A 126 8.05 0.40 -7.72
N ILE A 127 7.74 0.17 -6.44
CA ILE A 127 8.34 0.93 -5.34
C ILE A 127 9.86 0.68 -5.29
N ALA A 128 10.30 -0.56 -5.48
CA ALA A 128 11.73 -0.90 -5.53
C ALA A 128 12.47 -0.11 -6.61
N ALA A 129 11.87 0.05 -7.79
CA ALA A 129 12.45 0.84 -8.89
C ALA A 129 12.47 2.35 -8.61
N LEU A 130 11.58 2.84 -7.73
CA LEU A 130 11.41 4.26 -7.40
C LEU A 130 12.03 4.66 -6.05
N LYS A 131 12.72 3.75 -5.33
CA LYS A 131 13.28 4.02 -3.99
C LYS A 131 14.16 5.28 -3.95
N THR A 132 15.08 5.41 -4.90
CA THR A 132 15.98 6.57 -4.99
C THR A 132 15.19 7.85 -5.23
N ASP A 133 14.27 7.85 -6.19
CA ASP A 133 13.45 9.01 -6.49
C ASP A 133 12.58 9.42 -5.30
N ILE A 134 11.91 8.47 -4.63
CA ILE A 134 11.11 8.72 -3.43
C ILE A 134 11.95 9.37 -2.32
N ASN A 135 13.18 8.89 -2.12
CA ASN A 135 14.09 9.38 -1.09
C ASN A 135 14.65 10.77 -1.41
N ASP A 136 15.12 10.97 -2.64
CA ASP A 136 15.69 12.25 -3.09
C ASP A 136 14.63 13.35 -3.06
N LYS A 137 13.39 13.00 -3.40
CA LYS A 137 12.23 13.91 -3.38
C LYS A 137 11.59 14.04 -2.00
N GLN A 138 11.97 13.20 -1.04
CA GLN A 138 11.40 13.14 0.30
C GLN A 138 9.86 13.05 0.30
N VAL A 139 9.29 12.35 -0.68
CA VAL A 139 7.85 12.32 -0.91
C VAL A 139 7.20 11.18 -0.14
N THR A 140 6.37 11.52 0.85
CA THR A 140 5.64 10.53 1.64
C THR A 140 4.75 9.68 0.75
N THR A 141 4.90 8.36 0.82
CA THR A 141 4.28 7.40 -0.08
C THR A 141 3.67 6.26 0.71
N MET A 142 2.34 6.13 0.70
CA MET A 142 1.70 4.92 1.23
C MET A 142 1.82 3.78 0.23
N ALA A 143 2.48 2.72 0.66
CA ALA A 143 2.65 1.53 -0.16
C ALA A 143 1.34 0.72 -0.20
N VAL A 144 0.95 0.33 -1.41
CA VAL A 144 0.15 -0.90 -1.62
C VAL A 144 1.14 -2.00 -1.99
N SER A 145 2.00 -2.26 -1.01
CA SER A 145 3.04 -3.27 -0.98
C SER A 145 3.38 -3.49 0.49
N TRP A 146 3.62 -4.73 0.84
CA TRP A 146 3.96 -5.15 2.19
C TRP A 146 5.31 -5.86 2.22
N SER A 147 6.22 -5.57 1.27
CA SER A 147 7.58 -6.12 1.36
C SER A 147 8.32 -5.49 2.53
N SER A 148 8.88 -6.32 3.41
CA SER A 148 9.72 -5.86 4.52
C SER A 148 11.00 -5.17 4.06
N GLU A 149 11.44 -5.37 2.82
CA GLU A 149 12.59 -4.66 2.23
C GLU A 149 12.31 -3.17 2.00
N LEU A 150 11.09 -2.71 2.27
CA LEU A 150 10.72 -1.29 2.24
C LEU A 150 10.77 -0.64 3.62
N LEU A 151 11.01 -1.40 4.70
CA LEU A 151 11.00 -0.89 6.07
C LEU A 151 12.16 0.07 6.38
N ASP A 152 13.24 0.01 5.60
CA ASP A 152 14.37 0.93 5.66
C ASP A 152 14.12 2.26 4.92
N GLN A 153 13.00 2.39 4.19
CA GLN A 153 12.68 3.57 3.40
C GLN A 153 11.92 4.59 4.25
N PRO A 154 12.53 5.74 4.62
CA PRO A 154 11.96 6.66 5.61
C PRO A 154 10.70 7.41 5.14
N TYR A 155 10.40 7.38 3.84
CA TYR A 155 9.25 8.03 3.24
C TYR A 155 8.19 7.05 2.73
N VAL A 156 8.42 5.74 2.87
CA VAL A 156 7.45 4.71 2.49
C VAL A 156 6.73 4.24 3.75
N ILE A 157 5.39 4.29 3.73
CA ILE A 157 4.55 3.82 4.82
C ILE A 157 3.97 2.47 4.43
N ILE A 158 4.30 1.43 5.21
CA ILE A 158 3.62 0.13 5.15
C ILE A 158 2.54 0.11 6.23
N VAL A 159 1.29 -0.08 5.83
CA VAL A 159 0.15 -0.14 6.74
C VAL A 159 -0.16 -1.61 7.08
N GLY A 160 0.13 -2.00 8.33
CA GLY A 160 -0.11 -3.34 8.85
C GLY A 160 1.13 -4.24 8.82
N THR A 161 0.92 -5.52 8.52
CA THR A 161 1.97 -6.56 8.47
C THR A 161 2.79 -6.53 7.19
N THR A 162 3.90 -7.26 7.16
CA THR A 162 4.68 -7.54 5.94
C THR A 162 4.33 -8.90 5.33
N TYR A 163 4.67 -9.16 4.05
CA TYR A 163 4.26 -10.39 3.36
C TYR A 163 4.87 -11.66 3.98
N ASP A 164 6.12 -11.59 4.45
CA ASP A 164 6.75 -12.65 5.23
C ASP A 164 5.94 -12.98 6.50
N LEU A 165 5.52 -11.97 7.27
CA LEU A 165 4.69 -12.11 8.46
C LEU A 165 3.30 -12.63 8.16
N GLU A 166 2.67 -12.21 7.06
CA GLU A 166 1.40 -12.77 6.61
C GLU A 166 1.54 -14.28 6.33
N ILE A 167 2.58 -14.69 5.61
CA ILE A 167 2.85 -16.10 5.32
C ILE A 167 3.16 -16.87 6.62
N ILE A 168 4.00 -16.34 7.50
CA ILE A 168 4.34 -16.97 8.79
C ILE A 168 3.10 -17.17 9.64
N ASN A 169 2.31 -16.12 9.86
CA ASN A 169 1.07 -16.21 10.64
C ASN A 169 0.07 -17.20 10.02
N GLY A 170 -0.03 -17.22 8.69
CA GLY A 170 -0.90 -18.15 7.97
C GLY A 170 -0.48 -19.61 8.12
N LEU A 171 0.82 -19.89 8.01
CA LEU A 171 1.36 -21.23 8.20
C LEU A 171 1.27 -21.69 9.67
N ASP A 172 1.50 -20.79 10.63
CA ASP A 172 1.23 -21.02 12.05
C ASP A 172 -0.22 -21.43 12.29
N TYR A 173 -1.18 -20.74 11.65
CA TYR A 173 -2.59 -21.10 11.73
C TYR A 173 -2.88 -22.52 11.21
N LEU A 174 -2.27 -22.91 10.09
CA LEU A 174 -2.41 -24.29 9.58
C LEU A 174 -1.76 -25.32 10.51
N LEU A 175 -0.63 -24.97 11.15
CA LEU A 175 0.03 -25.82 12.15
C LEU A 175 -0.83 -25.98 13.41
N GLU A 176 -1.37 -24.90 13.96
CA GLU A 176 -2.28 -24.93 15.13
C GLU A 176 -3.55 -25.76 14.84
N LYS A 177 -4.06 -25.73 13.61
CA LYS A 177 -5.20 -26.55 13.17
C LYS A 177 -4.88 -28.04 12.97
N GLY A 178 -3.60 -28.40 12.92
CA GLY A 178 -3.15 -29.76 12.59
C GLY A 178 -3.18 -30.09 11.10
N ASP A 179 -3.36 -29.08 10.23
CA ASP A 179 -3.27 -29.22 8.77
C ASP A 179 -1.80 -29.31 8.29
N LEU A 180 -0.86 -28.84 9.12
CA LEU A 180 0.59 -29.00 8.96
C LEU A 180 1.22 -29.67 10.17
N LYS A 181 2.34 -30.37 9.96
CA LYS A 181 3.16 -30.96 11.04
C LYS A 181 4.62 -31.07 10.63
N LYS A 182 5.51 -31.25 11.61
CA LYS A 182 6.94 -31.49 11.39
C LYS A 182 7.18 -32.60 10.36
N GLY A 183 8.09 -32.36 9.43
CA GLY A 183 8.45 -33.28 8.35
C GLY A 183 7.62 -33.14 7.07
N ASP A 184 6.54 -32.36 7.10
CA ASP A 184 5.75 -32.04 5.91
C ASP A 184 6.50 -31.09 4.96
N THR A 185 5.98 -30.96 3.73
CA THR A 185 6.49 -30.05 2.70
C THR A 185 5.44 -29.00 2.36
N ILE A 186 5.81 -27.71 2.38
CA ILE A 186 5.00 -26.59 1.89
C ILE A 186 5.36 -26.36 0.43
N GLY A 187 4.39 -26.32 -0.48
CA GLY A 187 4.61 -25.82 -1.84
C GLY A 187 4.42 -24.31 -1.86
N HIS A 188 5.35 -23.52 -2.42
CA HIS A 188 5.18 -22.06 -2.53
C HIS A 188 5.18 -21.62 -3.98
N ILE A 189 4.05 -21.12 -4.49
CA ILE A 189 3.98 -20.45 -5.80
C ILE A 189 4.15 -18.94 -5.59
N TYR A 190 5.16 -18.34 -6.21
CA TYR A 190 5.48 -16.93 -6.01
C TYR A 190 5.87 -16.20 -7.30
N ILE A 191 5.39 -14.97 -7.46
CA ILE A 191 5.78 -14.08 -8.55
C ILE A 191 7.23 -13.63 -8.36
N ASP A 192 8.06 -13.76 -9.40
CA ASP A 192 9.45 -13.33 -9.38
C ASP A 192 9.58 -11.84 -9.05
N GLY A 193 10.63 -11.51 -8.30
CA GLY A 193 10.88 -10.17 -7.77
C GLY A 193 10.36 -9.96 -6.33
N GLU A 194 10.37 -8.70 -5.92
CA GLU A 194 10.27 -8.26 -4.52
C GLU A 194 9.04 -8.79 -3.77
N TYR A 195 7.88 -8.85 -4.44
CA TYR A 195 6.65 -9.40 -3.85
C TYR A 195 6.81 -10.88 -3.47
N GLY A 196 7.13 -11.74 -4.44
CA GLY A 196 7.23 -13.18 -4.21
C GLY A 196 8.44 -13.57 -3.37
N ALA A 197 9.56 -12.87 -3.53
CA ALA A 197 10.76 -13.11 -2.72
C ALA A 197 10.49 -12.89 -1.23
N ASN A 198 9.80 -11.81 -0.87
CA ASN A 198 9.47 -11.54 0.54
C ASN A 198 8.48 -12.55 1.11
N GLY A 199 7.40 -12.89 0.40
CA GLY A 199 6.49 -13.96 0.83
C GLY A 199 7.22 -15.30 1.02
N LEU A 200 8.09 -15.67 0.07
CA LEU A 200 8.90 -16.89 0.16
C LEU A 200 9.84 -16.90 1.37
N ALA A 201 10.41 -15.76 1.75
CA ALA A 201 11.23 -15.65 2.95
C ALA A 201 10.46 -16.07 4.21
N GLY A 202 9.18 -15.70 4.31
CA GLY A 202 8.28 -16.16 5.37
C GLY A 202 8.11 -17.68 5.41
N SER A 203 7.84 -18.31 4.26
CA SER A 203 7.74 -19.78 4.15
C SER A 203 9.03 -20.48 4.55
N LYS A 204 10.19 -19.95 4.13
CA LYS A 204 11.51 -20.52 4.45
C LYS A 204 11.80 -20.45 5.95
N TYR A 205 11.58 -19.28 6.56
CA TYR A 205 11.74 -19.10 8.00
C TYR A 205 10.84 -20.06 8.79
N PHE A 206 9.55 -20.11 8.46
CA PHE A 206 8.59 -20.99 9.13
C PHE A 206 8.99 -22.46 9.01
N ALA A 207 9.38 -22.89 7.80
CA ALA A 207 9.77 -24.27 7.55
C ALA A 207 11.04 -24.66 8.32
N GLU A 208 12.06 -23.81 8.34
CA GLU A 208 13.29 -24.03 9.11
C GLU A 208 12.96 -24.19 10.60
N LYS A 209 12.19 -23.25 11.15
CA LYS A 209 11.86 -23.22 12.58
C LYS A 209 11.04 -24.44 13.04
N ASN A 210 10.11 -24.91 12.21
CA ASN A 210 9.19 -26.00 12.56
C ASN A 210 9.62 -27.39 12.02
N GLY A 211 10.76 -27.46 11.32
CA GLY A 211 11.27 -28.71 10.74
C GLY A 211 10.41 -29.22 9.57
N LEU A 212 9.91 -28.32 8.72
CA LEU A 212 9.28 -28.62 7.44
C LEU A 212 10.25 -28.37 6.28
N LYS A 213 9.82 -28.67 5.06
CA LYS A 213 10.54 -28.35 3.81
C LYS A 213 9.72 -27.36 2.98
N VAL A 214 10.40 -26.66 2.07
CA VAL A 214 9.74 -25.81 1.06
C VAL A 214 10.03 -26.37 -0.34
N SER A 215 8.98 -26.60 -1.12
CA SER A 215 9.04 -26.83 -2.56
C SER A 215 8.70 -25.54 -3.28
N GLU A 216 9.70 -24.93 -3.91
CA GLU A 216 9.58 -23.64 -4.57
C GLU A 216 9.04 -23.77 -6.00
N ALA A 217 8.16 -22.83 -6.39
CA ALA A 217 7.64 -22.68 -7.74
C ALA A 217 7.57 -21.19 -8.11
N LYS A 218 8.53 -20.73 -8.92
CA LYS A 218 8.62 -19.35 -9.37
C LYS A 218 7.82 -19.12 -10.65
N VAL A 219 7.09 -18.00 -10.73
CA VAL A 219 6.31 -17.58 -11.91
C VAL A 219 6.58 -16.12 -12.25
N THR A 220 6.28 -15.70 -13.47
CA THR A 220 6.15 -14.28 -13.81
C THR A 220 4.74 -13.79 -13.48
N SER A 221 4.52 -12.48 -13.39
CA SER A 221 3.17 -11.92 -13.19
C SER A 221 2.21 -12.18 -14.36
N THR A 222 2.75 -12.57 -15.52
CA THR A 222 1.99 -12.86 -16.76
C THR A 222 1.71 -14.34 -16.98
N ASP A 223 2.30 -15.24 -16.19
CA ASP A 223 2.04 -16.68 -16.32
C ASP A 223 0.59 -16.99 -15.91
N THR A 224 -0.15 -17.70 -16.76
CA THR A 224 -1.59 -17.96 -16.56
C THR A 224 -1.91 -19.38 -16.09
N ASP A 225 -1.04 -20.37 -16.36
CA ASP A 225 -1.28 -21.77 -16.05
C ASP A 225 -0.31 -22.32 -14.98
N MET A 226 -0.86 -22.73 -13.84
CA MET A 226 -0.10 -23.29 -12.72
C MET A 226 -0.04 -24.83 -12.73
N LYS A 227 -0.60 -25.51 -13.75
CA LYS A 227 -0.78 -26.97 -13.78
C LYS A 227 0.52 -27.76 -13.61
N SER A 228 1.59 -27.37 -14.30
CA SER A 228 2.88 -28.06 -14.20
C SER A 228 3.47 -27.93 -12.79
N LEU A 229 3.31 -26.76 -12.16
CA LEU A 229 3.78 -26.46 -10.80
C LEU A 229 3.01 -27.29 -9.77
N VAL A 230 1.67 -27.35 -9.89
CA VAL A 230 0.85 -28.18 -9.00
C VAL A 230 1.12 -29.68 -9.22
N THR A 231 1.44 -30.10 -10.45
CA THR A 231 1.87 -31.48 -10.72
C THR A 231 3.19 -31.80 -10.01
N LYS A 232 4.17 -30.88 -10.04
CA LYS A 232 5.41 -31.00 -9.26
C LYS A 232 5.12 -31.10 -7.77
N PHE A 233 4.26 -30.23 -7.23
CA PHE A 233 3.86 -30.26 -5.83
C PHE A 233 3.22 -31.58 -5.39
N LYS A 234 2.40 -32.19 -6.26
CA LYS A 234 1.87 -33.54 -6.01
C LYS A 234 2.98 -34.59 -5.93
N SER A 235 3.97 -34.53 -6.82
CA SER A 235 5.15 -35.42 -6.77
C SER A 235 5.99 -35.20 -5.51
N ASP A 236 6.14 -33.95 -5.08
CA ASP A 236 6.87 -33.55 -3.87
C ASP A 236 6.08 -33.82 -2.57
N LYS A 237 4.83 -34.31 -2.70
CA LYS A 237 3.92 -34.60 -1.59
C LYS A 237 3.73 -33.41 -0.66
N VAL A 238 3.52 -32.23 -1.24
CA VAL A 238 3.20 -31.03 -0.43
C VAL A 238 1.91 -31.27 0.35
N THR A 239 1.83 -30.74 1.57
CA THR A 239 0.65 -30.86 2.45
C THR A 239 -0.11 -29.54 2.62
N ALA A 240 0.49 -28.42 2.20
CA ALA A 240 -0.16 -27.13 2.03
C ALA A 240 0.50 -26.36 0.87
N ILE A 241 -0.21 -25.39 0.30
CA ILE A 241 0.33 -24.46 -0.70
C ILE A 241 0.31 -23.03 -0.14
N ALA A 242 1.47 -22.38 -0.10
CA ALA A 242 1.61 -20.95 0.09
C ALA A 242 1.55 -20.21 -1.26
N LEU A 243 0.89 -19.06 -1.29
CA LEU A 243 0.64 -18.26 -2.49
C LEU A 243 1.07 -16.82 -2.28
N THR A 244 1.95 -16.35 -3.18
CA THR A 244 2.34 -14.94 -3.32
C THR A 244 2.21 -14.58 -4.79
N THR A 245 0.95 -14.50 -5.24
CA THR A 245 0.54 -14.52 -6.66
C THR A 245 -0.57 -13.52 -6.94
N SER A 246 -0.95 -13.35 -8.21
CA SER A 246 -2.16 -12.60 -8.56
C SER A 246 -3.44 -13.41 -8.30
N PRO A 247 -4.62 -12.76 -8.24
CA PRO A 247 -5.91 -13.45 -8.15
C PRO A 247 -6.12 -14.51 -9.24
N ALA A 248 -5.78 -14.19 -10.50
CA ALA A 248 -5.93 -15.12 -11.61
C ALA A 248 -5.03 -16.36 -11.48
N GLN A 249 -3.78 -16.16 -11.04
CA GLN A 249 -2.85 -17.26 -10.77
C GLN A 249 -3.31 -18.14 -9.61
N THR A 250 -3.87 -17.53 -8.57
CA THR A 250 -4.49 -18.25 -7.46
C THR A 250 -5.66 -19.11 -7.92
N ALA A 251 -6.55 -18.59 -8.78
CA ALA A 251 -7.65 -19.37 -9.35
C ALA A 251 -7.14 -20.58 -10.17
N SER A 252 -6.06 -20.40 -10.93
CA SER A 252 -5.39 -21.46 -11.69
C SER A 252 -4.74 -22.50 -10.78
N ALA A 253 -4.03 -22.08 -9.73
CA ALA A 253 -3.46 -22.97 -8.72
C ALA A 253 -4.55 -23.77 -7.98
N ALA A 254 -5.62 -23.12 -7.55
CA ALA A 254 -6.75 -23.73 -6.87
C ALA A 254 -7.45 -24.79 -7.74
N THR A 255 -7.76 -24.44 -8.99
CA THR A 255 -8.40 -25.36 -9.95
C THR A 255 -7.54 -26.59 -10.18
N ASN A 256 -6.22 -26.42 -10.34
CA ASN A 256 -5.30 -27.53 -10.49
C ASN A 256 -5.09 -28.33 -9.20
N ASN A 257 -5.10 -27.70 -8.02
CA ASN A 257 -5.02 -28.37 -6.72
C ASN A 257 -6.17 -29.37 -6.55
N VAL A 258 -7.39 -29.00 -6.95
CA VAL A 258 -8.55 -29.89 -6.96
C VAL A 258 -8.50 -30.89 -8.11
N GLY A 259 -8.30 -30.41 -9.34
CA GLY A 259 -8.37 -31.22 -10.56
C GLY A 259 -7.30 -32.32 -10.65
N LEU A 260 -6.12 -32.10 -10.05
CA LEU A 260 -5.05 -33.11 -9.96
C LEU A 260 -5.20 -34.00 -8.71
N GLY A 261 -6.22 -33.79 -7.88
CA GLY A 261 -6.48 -34.60 -6.69
C GLY A 261 -5.53 -34.33 -5.51
N LEU A 262 -4.79 -33.22 -5.51
CA LEU A 262 -3.90 -32.84 -4.40
C LEU A 262 -4.72 -32.37 -3.18
N ASN A 263 -5.71 -31.51 -3.41
CA ASN A 263 -6.74 -31.10 -2.43
C ASN A 263 -6.21 -30.58 -1.08
N VAL A 264 -5.02 -30.00 -1.04
CA VAL A 264 -4.42 -29.46 0.20
C VAL A 264 -4.94 -28.05 0.52
N PRO A 265 -4.91 -27.59 1.78
CA PRO A 265 -5.19 -26.20 2.10
C PRO A 265 -4.21 -25.25 1.41
N MET A 266 -4.69 -24.06 1.07
CA MET A 266 -3.87 -22.99 0.50
C MET A 266 -3.92 -21.77 1.40
N ILE A 267 -2.77 -21.16 1.67
CA ILE A 267 -2.69 -19.86 2.34
C ILE A 267 -2.04 -18.85 1.39
N GLY A 268 -2.46 -17.59 1.42
CA GLY A 268 -1.78 -16.57 0.64
C GLY A 268 -1.85 -15.18 1.26
N ASN A 269 -0.93 -14.36 0.77
CA ASN A 269 -0.85 -12.94 1.11
C ASN A 269 -2.12 -12.19 0.73
N SER A 270 -2.31 -11.00 1.28
CA SER A 270 -3.49 -10.17 1.04
C SER A 270 -3.88 -9.97 -0.46
N PRO A 271 -2.96 -9.88 -1.45
CA PRO A 271 -3.34 -9.63 -2.85
C PRO A 271 -3.86 -10.85 -3.64
N VAL A 272 -3.80 -12.07 -3.07
CA VAL A 272 -4.03 -13.31 -3.84
C VAL A 272 -5.49 -13.55 -4.23
N PHE A 273 -6.43 -12.75 -3.75
CA PHE A 273 -7.86 -12.98 -3.94
C PHE A 273 -8.59 -11.72 -4.35
N ALA A 274 -9.50 -11.88 -5.32
CA ALA A 274 -10.49 -10.89 -5.69
C ALA A 274 -11.87 -11.56 -5.74
N PRO A 275 -12.94 -10.92 -5.21
CA PRO A 275 -14.29 -11.51 -5.20
C PRO A 275 -14.88 -11.80 -6.58
N ALA A 276 -14.37 -11.16 -7.64
CA ALA A 276 -14.71 -11.47 -9.02
C ALA A 276 -14.42 -12.94 -9.40
N LEU A 277 -13.43 -13.58 -8.76
CA LEU A 277 -13.12 -15.00 -8.99
C LEU A 277 -14.29 -15.92 -8.64
N LEU A 278 -15.19 -15.48 -7.74
CA LEU A 278 -16.35 -16.25 -7.33
C LEU A 278 -17.44 -16.39 -8.41
N ASP A 279 -17.37 -15.59 -9.49
CA ASP A 279 -18.25 -15.74 -10.66
C ASP A 279 -17.65 -16.63 -11.75
N THR A 280 -16.44 -17.15 -11.53
CA THR A 280 -15.74 -17.98 -12.49
C THR A 280 -15.91 -19.47 -12.18
N PRO A 281 -15.63 -20.37 -13.13
CA PRO A 281 -15.60 -21.81 -12.86
C PRO A 281 -14.60 -22.24 -11.77
N ALA A 282 -13.66 -21.38 -11.37
CA ALA A 282 -12.70 -21.66 -10.30
C ALA A 282 -13.31 -21.55 -8.88
N ALA A 283 -14.48 -20.92 -8.73
CA ALA A 283 -15.10 -20.64 -7.42
C ALA A 283 -15.16 -21.87 -6.48
N PRO A 284 -15.58 -23.07 -6.91
CA PRO A 284 -15.62 -24.24 -6.04
C PRO A 284 -14.24 -24.66 -5.53
N ALA A 285 -13.19 -24.46 -6.35
CA ALA A 285 -11.83 -24.85 -6.03
C ALA A 285 -11.15 -23.90 -5.02
N LEU A 286 -11.68 -22.69 -4.84
CA LEU A 286 -11.17 -21.69 -3.91
C LEU A 286 -11.60 -21.92 -2.46
N SER A 287 -12.54 -22.83 -2.19
CA SER A 287 -13.08 -23.08 -0.83
C SER A 287 -12.04 -23.46 0.24
N LYS A 288 -10.83 -23.89 -0.16
CA LYS A 288 -9.69 -24.19 0.72
C LYS A 288 -8.62 -23.10 0.76
N LEU A 289 -8.89 -21.94 0.17
CA LEU A 289 -8.02 -20.78 0.22
C LEU A 289 -8.31 -19.96 1.47
N TYR A 290 -7.24 -19.68 2.22
CA TYR A 290 -7.21 -18.73 3.31
C TYR A 290 -6.37 -17.52 2.90
N VAL A 291 -6.94 -16.33 3.05
CA VAL A 291 -6.29 -15.05 2.78
C VAL A 291 -5.88 -14.45 4.11
N VAL A 292 -4.62 -14.06 4.23
CA VAL A 292 -4.04 -13.44 5.41
C VAL A 292 -3.82 -11.96 5.13
N ALA A 293 -4.38 -11.09 5.98
CA ALA A 293 -4.30 -9.64 5.79
C ALA A 293 -4.34 -8.90 7.13
N SER A 294 -3.84 -7.68 7.15
CA SER A 294 -3.97 -6.74 8.28
C SER A 294 -5.32 -6.01 8.33
N ALA A 295 -6.03 -5.94 7.20
CA ALA A 295 -7.34 -5.31 7.08
C ALA A 295 -8.48 -6.24 7.53
N VAL A 296 -9.52 -5.66 8.12
CA VAL A 296 -10.73 -6.42 8.47
C VAL A 296 -11.44 -6.93 7.21
N PRO A 297 -12.16 -8.07 7.29
CA PRO A 297 -13.02 -8.53 6.20
C PRO A 297 -14.17 -7.56 5.90
N PHE A 298 -14.70 -7.62 4.67
CA PHE A 298 -15.76 -6.70 4.25
C PHE A 298 -17.02 -6.78 5.13
N ASP A 299 -17.37 -7.97 5.61
CA ASP A 299 -18.52 -8.25 6.48
C ASP A 299 -18.23 -8.08 7.99
N SER A 300 -17.07 -7.51 8.33
CA SER A 300 -16.62 -7.37 9.72
C SER A 300 -17.66 -6.69 10.61
N SER A 301 -17.71 -7.16 11.86
CA SER A 301 -18.60 -6.59 12.88
C SER A 301 -18.15 -5.24 13.43
N VAL A 302 -16.93 -4.78 13.10
CA VAL A 302 -16.36 -3.50 13.52
C VAL A 302 -17.29 -2.35 13.08
N PRO A 303 -17.66 -1.40 13.97
CA PRO A 303 -18.61 -0.34 13.64
C PRO A 303 -18.23 0.47 12.40
N LYS A 304 -16.97 0.93 12.30
CA LYS A 304 -16.49 1.68 11.12
C LYS A 304 -16.51 0.83 9.86
N ALA A 305 -16.17 -0.47 9.96
CA ALA A 305 -16.24 -1.39 8.83
C ALA A 305 -17.67 -1.53 8.28
N LYS A 306 -18.68 -1.60 9.16
CA LYS A 306 -20.10 -1.62 8.77
C LYS A 306 -20.54 -0.33 8.10
N GLU A 307 -20.11 0.82 8.62
CA GLU A 307 -20.39 2.14 8.04
C GLU A 307 -19.85 2.23 6.61
N VAL A 308 -18.56 1.92 6.44
CA VAL A 308 -17.90 1.91 5.13
C VAL A 308 -18.57 0.89 4.20
N ALA A 309 -18.81 -0.34 4.64
CA ALA A 309 -19.46 -1.36 3.81
C ALA A 309 -20.87 -0.95 3.35
N THR A 310 -21.68 -0.38 4.25
CA THR A 310 -23.04 0.09 3.93
C THR A 310 -23.01 1.19 2.88
N LYS A 311 -22.14 2.18 3.07
CA LYS A 311 -21.98 3.28 2.12
C LYS A 311 -21.47 2.80 0.77
N PHE A 312 -20.47 1.92 0.77
CA PHE A 312 -19.92 1.34 -0.46
C PHE A 312 -21.00 0.64 -1.28
N ILE A 313 -21.82 -0.21 -0.66
CA ILE A 313 -22.92 -0.92 -1.33
C ILE A 313 -23.93 0.06 -1.94
N ALA A 314 -24.24 1.15 -1.23
CA ALA A 314 -25.20 2.16 -1.69
C ALA A 314 -24.68 2.96 -2.89
N GLU A 315 -23.39 3.30 -2.91
CA GLU A 315 -22.76 4.13 -3.94
C GLU A 315 -22.25 3.33 -5.13
N ASN A 316 -22.00 2.03 -4.96
CA ASN A 316 -21.38 1.16 -5.97
C ASN A 316 -22.17 -0.15 -6.14
N PRO A 317 -23.48 -0.10 -6.50
CA PRO A 317 -24.35 -1.27 -6.54
C PRO A 317 -23.88 -2.37 -7.52
N ASP A 318 -23.12 -1.99 -8.55
CA ASP A 318 -22.63 -2.89 -9.60
C ASP A 318 -21.20 -3.39 -9.35
N VAL A 319 -20.52 -2.89 -8.31
CA VAL A 319 -19.14 -3.29 -7.98
C VAL A 319 -19.17 -4.32 -6.87
N LYS A 320 -18.48 -5.45 -7.10
CA LYS A 320 -18.36 -6.47 -6.06
C LYS A 320 -17.61 -5.91 -4.84
N PRO A 321 -18.17 -6.04 -3.63
CA PRO A 321 -17.48 -5.61 -2.43
C PRO A 321 -16.23 -6.46 -2.21
N SER A 322 -15.25 -5.88 -1.53
CA SER A 322 -13.99 -6.50 -1.16
C SER A 322 -13.44 -5.84 0.10
N PHE A 323 -12.66 -6.57 0.91
CA PHE A 323 -12.02 -6.01 2.10
C PHE A 323 -11.07 -4.83 1.78
N THR A 324 -10.57 -4.76 0.55
CA THR A 324 -9.74 -3.68 0.03
C THR A 324 -10.42 -2.31 0.07
N VAL A 325 -11.76 -2.25 0.01
CA VAL A 325 -12.52 -0.99 0.22
C VAL A 325 -12.22 -0.41 1.60
N GLN A 326 -12.21 -1.26 2.63
CA GLN A 326 -11.94 -0.85 3.99
C GLN A 326 -10.47 -0.44 4.17
N TYR A 327 -9.56 -1.16 3.52
CA TYR A 327 -8.14 -0.79 3.51
C TYR A 327 -7.89 0.57 2.84
N GLY A 328 -8.48 0.82 1.66
CA GLY A 328 -8.38 2.13 0.98
C GLY A 328 -8.95 3.26 1.84
N TYR A 329 -10.13 3.07 2.45
CA TYR A 329 -10.69 4.06 3.37
C TYR A 329 -9.76 4.29 4.58
N ALA A 330 -9.14 3.23 5.12
CA ALA A 330 -8.17 3.34 6.21
C ALA A 330 -6.92 4.16 5.82
N GLN A 331 -6.38 4.00 4.61
CA GLN A 331 -5.28 4.85 4.10
C GLN A 331 -5.68 6.33 4.08
N GLY A 332 -6.92 6.62 3.68
CA GLY A 332 -7.52 7.94 3.79
C GLY A 332 -7.48 8.49 5.22
N LEU A 333 -7.95 7.72 6.21
CA LEU A 333 -7.92 8.13 7.62
C LEU A 333 -6.50 8.43 8.11
N ILE A 334 -5.50 7.65 7.69
CA ILE A 334 -4.09 7.86 8.03
C ILE A 334 -3.59 9.18 7.42
N TRP A 335 -3.84 9.40 6.12
CA TRP A 335 -3.46 10.63 5.43
C TRP A 335 -4.11 11.87 6.03
N GLY A 336 -5.40 11.81 6.35
CA GLY A 336 -6.12 12.91 6.99
C GLY A 336 -5.50 13.32 8.32
N GLN A 337 -5.10 12.36 9.17
CA GLN A 337 -4.43 12.64 10.44
C GLN A 337 -3.03 13.26 10.25
N ILE A 338 -2.25 12.75 9.28
CA ILE A 338 -0.92 13.28 8.97
C ILE A 338 -1.03 14.73 8.48
N LEU A 339 -1.91 14.99 7.50
CA LEU A 339 -2.12 16.32 6.92
C LEU A 339 -2.68 17.31 7.94
N GLN A 340 -3.63 16.88 8.79
CA GLN A 340 -4.17 17.74 9.84
C GLN A 340 -3.08 18.17 10.82
N LYS A 341 -2.21 17.23 11.23
CA LYS A 341 -1.11 17.53 12.14
C LYS A 341 -0.06 18.45 11.51
N ALA A 342 0.25 18.25 10.23
CA ALA A 342 1.13 19.13 9.47
C ALA A 342 0.55 20.56 9.36
N CYS A 343 -0.77 20.67 9.12
CA CYS A 343 -1.50 21.94 9.14
C CYS A 343 -1.46 22.62 10.53
N ASP A 344 -1.68 21.88 11.61
CA ASP A 344 -1.63 22.40 12.98
C ASP A 344 -0.23 22.93 13.31
N ALA A 345 0.81 22.30 12.76
CA ALA A 345 2.20 22.75 12.83
C ALA A 345 2.54 23.90 11.85
N LYS A 346 1.56 24.38 11.07
CA LYS A 346 1.70 25.42 10.04
C LYS A 346 2.72 25.09 8.95
N ASP A 347 2.93 23.81 8.67
CA ASP A 347 3.82 23.35 7.61
C ASP A 347 3.25 22.12 6.89
N LEU A 348 2.61 22.39 5.75
CA LEU A 348 2.13 21.39 4.79
C LEU A 348 3.17 21.09 3.70
N SER A 349 4.38 21.63 3.76
CA SER A 349 5.46 21.17 2.85
C SER A 349 5.78 19.69 3.11
N ARG A 350 6.52 19.05 2.19
CA ARG A 350 6.97 17.65 2.39
C ARG A 350 7.71 17.47 3.70
N ALA A 351 8.54 18.43 4.09
CA ALA A 351 9.24 18.39 5.37
C ALA A 351 8.26 18.36 6.55
N GLY A 352 7.21 19.19 6.53
CA GLY A 352 6.16 19.22 7.54
C GLY A 352 5.31 17.95 7.59
N ILE A 353 4.91 17.41 6.42
CA ILE A 353 4.19 16.12 6.31
C ILE A 353 5.04 14.99 6.90
N ASN A 354 6.33 14.92 6.54
CA ASN A 354 7.26 13.91 7.06
C ASN A 354 7.47 14.06 8.57
N ALA A 355 7.56 15.28 9.09
CA ALA A 355 7.65 15.54 10.52
C ALA A 355 6.36 15.13 11.26
N ALA A 356 5.19 15.38 10.66
CA ALA A 356 3.90 14.96 11.19
C ALA A 356 3.80 13.44 11.26
N LEU A 357 4.19 12.73 10.19
CA LEU A 357 4.27 11.26 10.18
C LEU A 357 5.16 10.73 11.31
N LYS A 358 6.42 11.18 11.39
CA LYS A 358 7.41 10.68 12.37
C LYS A 358 7.02 10.91 13.83
N SER A 359 6.22 11.94 14.10
CA SER A 359 5.76 12.27 15.44
C SER A 359 4.41 11.62 15.79
N SER A 360 3.79 10.88 14.87
CA SER A 360 2.43 10.32 15.03
C SER A 360 2.47 8.93 15.64
N ASN A 361 2.22 8.88 16.96
CA ASN A 361 2.26 7.64 17.73
C ASN A 361 0.87 7.00 17.93
N ASN A 362 -0.22 7.68 17.52
CA ASN A 362 -1.61 7.29 17.79
C ASN A 362 -2.49 7.37 16.55
N ILE A 363 -1.97 7.02 15.37
CA ILE A 363 -2.79 6.99 14.16
C ILE A 363 -3.83 5.88 14.31
N THR A 364 -5.11 6.26 14.33
CA THR A 364 -6.23 5.31 14.38
C THR A 364 -6.82 5.12 13.00
N THR A 365 -7.25 3.90 12.70
CA THR A 365 -8.07 3.58 11.53
C THR A 365 -9.46 3.10 11.95
N ASP A 366 -9.85 3.36 13.21
CA ASP A 366 -11.07 2.85 13.85
C ASP A 366 -11.21 1.33 13.70
N LYS A 367 -10.07 0.63 13.80
CA LYS A 367 -9.94 -0.84 13.67
C LYS A 367 -10.28 -1.38 12.27
N LEU A 368 -10.19 -0.55 11.22
CA LEU A 368 -10.28 -1.01 9.83
C LEU A 368 -9.06 -1.85 9.43
N VAL A 369 -7.90 -1.56 10.01
CA VAL A 369 -6.70 -2.40 9.96
C VAL A 369 -6.26 -2.74 11.38
N SER A 370 -5.27 -3.62 11.48
CA SER A 370 -4.57 -3.90 12.73
C SER A 370 -4.02 -2.64 13.39
N ASP A 371 -3.83 -2.68 14.71
CA ASP A 371 -3.22 -1.57 15.44
C ASP A 371 -1.81 -1.32 14.88
N LEU A 372 -1.51 -0.03 14.66
CA LEU A 372 -0.30 0.44 13.97
C LEU A 372 0.68 1.07 14.97
N ASP A 373 1.92 0.61 14.95
CA ASP A 373 3.05 1.17 15.71
C ASP A 373 4.16 1.63 14.74
N PHE A 374 4.19 2.93 14.46
CA PHE A 374 5.24 3.54 13.63
C PHE A 374 6.45 4.03 14.44
N SER A 375 6.47 3.80 15.77
CA SER A 375 7.53 4.33 16.64
C SER A 375 8.88 3.63 16.51
N LYS A 376 8.92 2.51 15.77
CA LYS A 376 10.12 1.68 15.54
C LYS A 376 10.45 1.66 14.05
N PRO A 377 11.28 2.59 13.55
CA PRO A 377 11.78 2.55 12.18
C PRO A 377 12.41 1.18 11.86
N GLY A 378 12.24 0.69 10.64
CA GLY A 378 12.72 -0.63 10.25
C GLY A 378 11.86 -1.81 10.74
N SER A 379 10.82 -1.59 11.55
CA SER A 379 9.91 -2.64 12.02
C SER A 379 8.56 -2.58 11.30
N PRO A 380 7.90 -3.73 11.05
CA PRO A 380 6.51 -3.74 10.58
C PRO A 380 5.60 -2.95 11.52
N SER A 381 4.69 -2.15 10.97
CA SER A 381 3.77 -1.34 11.78
C SER A 381 2.75 -2.20 12.54
N SER A 382 2.55 -3.45 12.12
CA SER A 382 1.84 -4.44 12.92
C SER A 382 2.39 -5.85 12.68
N ARG A 383 2.10 -6.75 13.61
CA ARG A 383 2.38 -8.20 13.50
C ARG A 383 1.13 -9.07 13.50
N THR A 384 -0.02 -8.43 13.70
CA THR A 384 -1.29 -9.11 13.85
C THR A 384 -2.04 -9.19 12.53
N VAL A 385 -2.70 -10.32 12.28
CA VAL A 385 -3.45 -10.58 11.04
C VAL A 385 -4.86 -11.07 11.32
N TYR A 386 -5.77 -10.77 10.42
CA TYR A 386 -7.01 -11.51 10.21
C TYR A 386 -6.74 -12.66 9.24
N ILE A 387 -7.50 -13.76 9.38
CA ILE A 387 -7.53 -14.82 8.38
C ILE A 387 -8.97 -15.00 7.91
N GLY A 388 -9.18 -14.78 6.63
CA GLY A 388 -10.43 -15.03 5.93
C GLY A 388 -10.34 -16.32 5.13
N GLN A 389 -11.33 -17.18 5.20
CA GLN A 389 -11.48 -18.30 4.27
C GLN A 389 -12.39 -17.87 3.12
N VAL A 390 -12.03 -18.20 1.88
CA VAL A 390 -12.89 -17.88 0.73
C VAL A 390 -14.23 -18.59 0.87
N ASP A 391 -15.29 -17.80 0.80
CA ASP A 391 -16.67 -18.24 0.95
C ASP A 391 -17.56 -17.44 0.01
N LYS A 392 -18.27 -18.12 -0.90
CA LYS A 392 -19.10 -17.48 -1.92
C LYS A 392 -20.31 -16.76 -1.34
N ASP A 393 -20.73 -17.17 -0.15
CA ASP A 393 -21.95 -16.67 0.51
C ASP A 393 -21.65 -15.51 1.47
N SER A 394 -20.37 -15.23 1.75
CA SER A 394 -19.94 -14.11 2.59
C SER A 394 -19.77 -12.85 1.75
N PRO A 395 -20.30 -11.68 2.18
CA PRO A 395 -20.03 -10.40 1.53
C PRO A 395 -18.52 -10.14 1.44
N GLY A 396 -18.04 -9.75 0.26
CA GLY A 396 -16.60 -9.62 0.02
C GLY A 396 -15.86 -10.93 -0.22
N GLY A 397 -16.57 -12.06 -0.28
CA GLY A 397 -16.02 -13.35 -0.66
C GLY A 397 -15.11 -14.02 0.39
N LEU A 398 -15.00 -13.44 1.59
CA LEU A 398 -14.16 -13.92 2.67
C LEU A 398 -14.97 -14.02 3.96
N LYS A 399 -15.07 -15.23 4.50
CA LYS A 399 -15.58 -15.48 5.84
C LYS A 399 -14.43 -15.38 6.84
N GLN A 400 -14.55 -14.53 7.85
CA GLN A 400 -13.56 -14.49 8.93
C GLN A 400 -13.52 -15.83 9.67
N VAL A 401 -12.35 -16.47 9.69
CA VAL A 401 -12.11 -17.71 10.46
C VAL A 401 -11.14 -17.50 11.62
N GLN A 402 -10.37 -16.41 11.58
CA GLN A 402 -9.51 -15.97 12.68
C GLN A 402 -9.67 -14.46 12.85
N ALA A 403 -10.05 -14.04 14.06
CA ALA A 403 -9.97 -12.64 14.48
C ALA A 403 -8.50 -12.22 14.63
N LEU A 404 -8.26 -10.91 14.69
CA LEU A 404 -6.92 -10.34 14.77
C LEU A 404 -6.05 -11.05 15.82
N LYS A 405 -4.96 -11.67 15.36
CA LYS A 405 -4.06 -12.46 16.18
C LYS A 405 -2.63 -12.31 15.69
N GLU A 406 -1.69 -12.26 16.64
CA GLU A 406 -0.26 -12.45 16.40
C GLU A 406 0.12 -13.87 16.80
N PHE A 407 0.56 -14.68 15.84
CA PHE A 407 0.91 -16.09 16.07
C PHE A 407 2.33 -16.26 16.62
N PRO A 408 2.66 -17.41 17.24
CA PRO A 408 3.91 -17.59 17.97
C PRO A 408 5.18 -17.32 17.15
N ASP A 409 5.24 -17.71 15.88
CA ASP A 409 6.45 -17.55 15.08
C ASP A 409 6.61 -16.13 14.58
N ALA A 410 5.50 -15.46 14.28
CA ALA A 410 5.48 -14.04 13.96
C ALA A 410 6.05 -13.18 15.10
N LYS A 411 5.91 -13.57 16.37
CA LYS A 411 6.48 -12.84 17.53
C LYS A 411 8.00 -12.82 17.55
N THR A 412 8.62 -13.90 17.07
CA THR A 412 10.07 -14.10 17.13
C THR A 412 10.76 -13.82 15.80
N TYR A 413 9.99 -13.70 14.73
CA TYR A 413 10.50 -13.37 13.41
C TYR A 413 11.03 -11.93 13.40
N LYS A 414 12.27 -11.78 12.94
CA LYS A 414 12.85 -10.48 12.65
C LYS A 414 12.75 -10.24 11.15
N ALA A 415 12.01 -9.21 10.78
CA ALA A 415 11.95 -8.78 9.39
C ALA A 415 13.32 -8.21 8.97
N PRO A 416 13.64 -8.20 7.66
CA PRO A 416 14.71 -7.37 7.12
C PRO A 416 14.67 -5.95 7.71
N HIS A 417 15.85 -5.44 8.10
CA HIS A 417 16.05 -4.10 8.69
C HIS A 417 15.52 -3.88 10.10
N GLU A 418 14.89 -4.89 10.71
CA GLU A 418 14.42 -4.81 12.10
C GLU A 418 15.55 -5.07 13.10
N SER A 419 15.75 -4.12 14.03
CA SER A 419 16.81 -4.16 15.06
C SER A 419 16.50 -5.14 16.19
#